data_AF-A0A101MF27-F1
#
_entry.id   AF-A0A101MF27-F1
#
_cell.length_a   1.000
_cell.length_b   1.000
_cell.length_c   1.000
_cell.angle_alpha   90.00
_cell.angle_beta   90.00
_cell.angle_gamma   90.00
#
_symmetry.space_group_name_H-M   'P 1'
#
loop_
_entity.id
_entity.type
_entity.pdbx_description
1 polymer ?
#
loop_
_entity_poly.entity_id
_entity_poly.type
_entity_poly.pdbx_seq_one_letter_code
_entity_poly.pdbx_strand_id
1 'polypeptide(L)'
;MLQLGVYRILRIFWITLDFWFNTDQSSFPTSQVQRSSKLSETTPHEILTPLSSAPESEMSSDSIELESWEEIYKEECLSFKASLEIQAQILRNDPEGQGVDRIKDVRKKLISLSHQAERIKEAAFEMVEETPDSVYVRNATPEWLSSQFGDPQLEQVCISMEYSLDRLAFELRSDPSIDLMVAAHLEQMTDDIEMDFL
;
A
#
# COMPACT_ATOMS: atom_id res chain seq x y z
N MET A 1 -5.37 24.98 4.49
CA MET A 1 -5.09 23.99 3.42
C MET A 1 -4.00 23.00 3.84
N LEU A 2 -2.89 23.42 4.47
CA LEU A 2 -1.86 22.54 5.04
C LEU A 2 -2.32 21.39 5.98
N GLN A 3 -3.43 21.56 6.72
CA GLN A 3 -3.93 20.49 7.60
C GLN A 3 -4.57 19.31 6.86
N LEU A 4 -5.01 19.51 5.60
CA LEU A 4 -5.65 18.44 4.83
C LEU A 4 -4.62 17.49 4.23
N GLY A 5 -3.51 18.02 3.69
CA GLY A 5 -2.41 17.23 3.14
C GLY A 5 -1.71 16.37 4.19
N VAL A 6 -1.43 16.93 5.37
CA VAL A 6 -0.80 16.16 6.48
C VAL A 6 -1.72 15.04 6.99
N TYR A 7 -3.04 15.27 7.05
CA TYR A 7 -4.00 14.24 7.45
C TYR A 7 -4.10 13.11 6.41
N ARG A 8 -3.93 13.43 5.12
CA ARG A 8 -3.91 12.45 4.02
C ARG A 8 -2.60 11.64 3.99
N ILE A 9 -1.45 12.28 4.18
CA ILE A 9 -0.15 11.60 4.31
C ILE A 9 -0.13 10.66 5.53
N LEU A 10 -0.69 11.10 6.67
CA LEU A 10 -0.83 10.24 7.85
C LEU A 10 -1.78 9.06 7.62
N ARG A 11 -2.81 9.21 6.78
CA ARG A 11 -3.70 8.12 6.38
C ARG A 11 -2.97 7.07 5.54
N ILE A 12 -2.11 7.51 4.61
CA ILE A 12 -1.27 6.63 3.79
C ILE A 12 -0.36 5.78 4.69
N PHE A 13 0.33 6.41 5.65
CA PHE A 13 1.17 5.71 6.63
C PHE A 13 0.38 4.77 7.55
N TRP A 14 -0.79 5.17 8.05
CA TRP A 14 -1.61 4.33 8.93
C TRP A 14 -2.12 3.05 8.26
N ILE A 15 -2.55 3.12 6.98
CA ILE A 15 -3.04 1.94 6.24
C ILE A 15 -1.91 0.92 6.03
N THR A 16 -0.69 1.39 5.74
CA THR A 16 0.48 0.49 5.58
C THR A 16 0.92 -0.17 6.90
N LEU A 17 0.78 0.53 8.03
CA LEU A 17 1.18 0.04 9.35
C LEU A 17 0.17 -0.96 9.94
N ASP A 18 -1.13 -0.70 9.81
CA ASP A 18 -2.18 -1.58 10.32
C ASP A 18 -2.18 -2.96 9.63
N PHE A 19 -1.79 -3.04 8.35
CA PHE A 19 -1.71 -4.30 7.62
C PHE A 19 -0.50 -5.16 8.01
N TRP A 20 0.65 -4.53 8.27
CA TRP A 20 1.85 -5.20 8.77
C TRP A 20 1.67 -5.77 10.18
N PHE A 21 0.87 -5.10 11.03
CA PHE A 21 0.65 -5.55 12.42
C PHE A 21 -0.58 -6.45 12.62
N ASN A 22 -1.65 -6.37 11.81
CA ASN A 22 -2.88 -7.15 12.04
C ASN A 22 -2.97 -8.50 11.31
N THR A 23 -1.99 -8.88 10.48
CA THR A 23 -2.06 -10.15 9.73
C THR A 23 -1.67 -11.39 10.53
N ASP A 24 -1.33 -11.25 11.82
CA ASP A 24 -1.03 -12.38 12.73
C ASP A 24 -2.21 -12.91 13.54
N GLN A 25 -3.40 -12.30 13.47
CA GLN A 25 -4.59 -12.85 14.16
C GLN A 25 -5.37 -13.81 13.26
N SER A 26 -4.85 -15.02 13.09
CA SER A 26 -5.72 -16.17 12.83
C SER A 26 -6.51 -16.49 14.11
N SER A 27 -7.75 -16.02 14.21
CA SER A 27 -8.69 -16.57 15.19
C SER A 27 -9.81 -17.30 14.45
N PHE A 28 -9.65 -18.62 14.38
CA PHE A 28 -10.74 -19.54 14.06
C PHE A 28 -11.84 -19.43 15.13
N PRO A 29 -13.13 -19.61 14.80
CA PRO A 29 -14.19 -19.54 15.79
C PRO A 29 -14.29 -20.88 16.52
N THR A 30 -13.92 -20.92 17.80
CA THR A 30 -14.20 -22.08 18.65
C THR A 30 -15.54 -21.87 19.35
N SER A 31 -16.52 -22.66 18.91
CA SER A 31 -17.81 -22.85 19.53
C SER A 31 -17.72 -23.27 21.01
N GLN A 32 -18.67 -22.76 21.79
CA GLN A 32 -19.18 -23.20 23.09
C GLN A 32 -18.57 -24.45 23.77
N VAL A 33 -18.28 -24.35 25.09
CA VAL A 33 -18.98 -25.04 26.20
C VAL A 33 -18.24 -24.80 27.53
N GLN A 34 -18.88 -23.99 28.39
CA GLN A 34 -19.15 -24.22 29.82
C GLN A 34 -18.07 -24.85 30.75
N ARG A 35 -17.53 -24.07 31.70
CA ARG A 35 -17.79 -24.17 33.16
C ARG A 35 -16.71 -23.45 34.00
N SER A 36 -17.18 -22.66 34.98
CA SER A 36 -16.74 -22.59 36.39
C SER A 36 -15.25 -22.32 36.65
N SER A 37 -14.78 -21.35 37.46
CA SER A 37 -15.32 -20.60 38.58
C SER A 37 -14.21 -19.70 39.15
N LYS A 38 -14.59 -18.53 39.70
CA LYS A 38 -13.97 -17.74 40.81
C LYS A 38 -12.53 -17.21 40.62
N LEU A 39 -12.26 -15.90 40.68
CA LEU A 39 -12.47 -14.83 41.70
C LEU A 39 -11.22 -14.59 42.57
N SER A 40 -10.80 -13.32 42.57
CA SER A 40 -9.97 -12.55 43.53
C SER A 40 -8.44 -12.75 43.46
N GLU A 41 -7.61 -11.75 43.17
CA GLU A 41 -7.42 -10.37 43.71
C GLU A 41 -6.16 -10.35 44.56
N THR A 42 -5.15 -9.55 44.18
CA THR A 42 -4.25 -8.83 45.10
C THR A 42 -3.44 -7.76 44.34
N THR A 43 -3.74 -6.50 44.62
CA THR A 43 -2.79 -5.36 44.71
C THR A 43 -2.55 -5.16 46.24
N PRO A 44 -1.62 -4.32 46.77
CA PRO A 44 -0.87 -3.22 46.15
C PRO A 44 0.59 -3.00 46.66
N HIS A 45 1.30 -2.01 46.10
CA HIS A 45 2.23 -1.21 46.90
C HIS A 45 2.44 0.20 46.31
N GLU A 46 2.17 1.22 47.15
CA GLU A 46 2.51 2.63 46.99
C GLU A 46 4.04 2.87 47.14
N ILE A 47 4.57 3.95 46.57
CA ILE A 47 5.05 5.16 47.31
C ILE A 47 5.66 6.21 46.35
N LEU A 48 5.45 7.46 46.75
CA LEU A 48 5.65 8.81 46.19
C LEU A 48 7.06 9.22 45.70
N THR A 49 7.03 10.17 44.74
CA THR A 49 8.01 11.15 44.17
C THR A 49 8.73 12.05 45.22
N PRO A 50 9.63 13.03 44.91
CA PRO A 50 10.01 13.71 43.63
C PRO A 50 11.53 14.04 43.43
N LEU A 51 11.93 14.53 42.24
CA LEU A 51 12.59 15.84 41.94
C LEU A 51 13.49 15.83 40.67
N SER A 52 13.26 16.83 39.81
CA SER A 52 14.22 17.63 39.02
C SER A 52 15.35 16.96 38.22
N SER A 53 15.34 17.15 36.89
CA SER A 53 16.28 18.00 36.13
C SER A 53 15.94 17.95 34.65
N ALA A 54 15.78 19.12 34.03
CA ALA A 54 15.70 19.27 32.59
C ALA A 54 17.05 18.92 31.94
N PRO A 55 17.02 18.38 30.72
CA PRO A 55 17.96 18.80 29.70
C PRO A 55 17.19 19.53 28.60
N GLU A 56 17.60 20.76 28.34
CA GLU A 56 17.40 21.42 27.06
C GLU A 56 18.07 20.54 26.00
N SER A 57 17.28 19.68 25.39
CA SER A 57 17.67 19.00 24.16
C SER A 57 17.40 19.99 23.05
N GLU A 58 18.45 20.67 22.61
CA GLU A 58 18.52 21.28 21.28
C GLU A 58 18.20 20.18 20.26
N MET A 59 16.92 20.01 19.93
CA MET A 59 16.52 19.21 18.79
C MET A 59 16.96 19.99 17.55
N SER A 60 18.11 19.58 17.03
CA SER A 60 18.47 19.66 15.63
C SER A 60 17.19 19.56 14.82
N SER A 61 16.79 20.68 14.21
CA SER A 61 15.75 20.66 13.19
C SER A 61 16.36 19.96 11.99
N ASP A 62 16.35 18.63 12.01
CA ASP A 62 16.30 17.85 10.78
C ASP A 62 15.06 18.39 10.07
N SER A 63 15.29 19.28 9.11
CA SER A 63 14.28 19.67 8.15
C SER A 63 13.88 18.37 7.47
N ILE A 64 12.75 17.81 7.90
CA ILE A 64 12.06 16.77 7.14
C ILE A 64 11.82 17.41 5.79
N GLU A 65 12.65 17.05 4.81
CA GLU A 65 12.43 17.37 3.41
C GLU A 65 11.07 16.74 3.11
N LEU A 66 10.04 17.58 2.99
CA LEU A 66 8.73 17.12 2.58
C LEU A 66 8.91 16.65 1.14
N GLU A 67 8.92 15.34 0.96
CA GLU A 67 8.99 14.70 -0.35
C GLU A 67 7.88 15.26 -1.23
N SER A 68 8.24 15.70 -2.43
CA SER A 68 7.29 16.33 -3.34
C SER A 68 6.28 15.28 -3.85
N TRP A 69 5.06 15.69 -4.18
CA TRP A 69 4.10 14.77 -4.81
C TRP A 69 4.59 14.18 -6.14
N GLU A 70 5.47 14.90 -6.83
CA GLU A 70 6.20 14.39 -8.00
C GLU A 70 7.08 13.18 -7.65
N GLU A 71 7.86 13.27 -6.58
CA GLU A 71 8.72 12.17 -6.10
C GLU A 71 7.88 11.00 -5.59
N ILE A 72 6.83 11.28 -4.82
CA ILE A 72 5.90 10.24 -4.31
C ILE A 72 5.23 9.51 -5.47
N TYR A 73 4.69 10.23 -6.45
CA TYR A 73 4.07 9.62 -7.63
C TYR A 73 5.05 8.72 -8.39
N LYS A 74 6.27 9.22 -8.60
CA LYS A 74 7.34 8.47 -9.25
C LYS A 74 7.70 7.21 -8.47
N GLU A 75 7.91 7.30 -7.16
CA GLU A 75 8.27 6.16 -6.33
C GLU A 75 7.16 5.10 -6.31
N GLU A 76 5.91 5.51 -6.12
CA GLU A 76 4.78 4.59 -6.07
C GLU A 76 4.63 3.82 -7.38
N CYS A 77 4.75 4.48 -8.53
CA CYS A 77 4.70 3.81 -9.82
C CYS A 77 5.88 2.86 -10.07
N LEU A 78 7.13 3.28 -9.75
CA LEU A 78 8.31 2.42 -9.91
C LEU A 78 8.23 1.18 -9.01
N SER A 79 7.87 1.38 -7.75
CA SER A 79 7.70 0.31 -6.76
C SER A 79 6.59 -0.66 -7.16
N PHE A 80 5.48 -0.15 -7.70
CA PHE A 80 4.38 -0.95 -8.19
C PHE A 80 4.78 -1.80 -9.40
N LYS A 81 5.41 -1.20 -10.43
CA LYS A 81 5.91 -1.93 -11.61
C LYS A 81 6.88 -3.04 -11.23
N ALA A 82 7.90 -2.71 -10.43
CA ALA A 82 8.87 -3.69 -9.96
C ALA A 82 8.19 -4.82 -9.17
N SER A 83 7.21 -4.48 -8.33
CA SER A 83 6.45 -5.49 -7.57
C SER A 83 5.64 -6.41 -8.48
N LEU A 84 4.97 -5.88 -9.50
CA LEU A 84 4.23 -6.69 -10.49
C LEU A 84 5.15 -7.66 -11.22
N GLU A 85 6.29 -7.19 -11.71
CA GLU A 85 7.30 -8.00 -12.40
C GLU A 85 7.83 -9.12 -11.50
N ILE A 86 8.16 -8.81 -10.25
CA ILE A 86 8.62 -9.80 -9.27
C ILE A 86 7.55 -10.87 -9.05
N GLN A 87 6.28 -10.48 -8.87
CA GLN A 87 5.20 -11.45 -8.65
C GLN A 87 4.97 -12.32 -9.88
N ALA A 88 5.00 -11.75 -11.09
CA ALA A 88 4.89 -12.51 -12.33
C ALA A 88 6.02 -13.54 -12.46
N GLN A 89 7.24 -13.14 -12.13
CA GLN A 89 8.41 -14.01 -12.15
C GLN A 89 8.32 -15.16 -11.13
N ILE A 90 7.82 -14.87 -9.92
CA ILE A 90 7.57 -15.89 -8.88
C ILE A 90 6.55 -16.91 -9.36
N LEU A 91 5.45 -16.45 -9.96
CA LEU A 91 4.40 -17.33 -10.49
C LEU A 91 4.89 -18.23 -11.63
N ARG A 92 5.76 -17.71 -12.51
CA ARG A 92 6.29 -18.48 -13.65
C ARG A 92 7.30 -19.55 -13.26
N ASN A 93 8.24 -19.16 -12.41
CA ASN A 93 9.49 -19.92 -12.29
C ASN A 93 9.73 -20.48 -10.89
N ASP A 94 8.96 -20.06 -9.90
CA ASP A 94 9.17 -20.44 -8.50
C ASP A 94 10.66 -20.41 -8.11
N PRO A 95 11.33 -19.24 -8.24
CA PRO A 95 12.79 -19.15 -8.17
C PRO A 95 13.34 -19.61 -6.81
N GLU A 96 12.52 -19.55 -5.77
CA GLU A 96 12.85 -19.95 -4.41
C GLU A 96 12.41 -21.38 -4.07
N GLY A 97 11.75 -22.09 -4.99
CA GLY A 97 11.31 -23.47 -4.78
C GLY A 97 10.28 -23.63 -3.65
N GLN A 98 9.46 -22.60 -3.43
CA GLN A 98 8.50 -22.54 -2.33
C GLN A 98 7.24 -23.39 -2.59
N GLY A 99 7.04 -23.85 -3.83
CA GLY A 99 5.91 -24.69 -4.20
C GLY A 99 4.58 -23.96 -3.98
N VAL A 100 3.71 -24.53 -3.13
CA VAL A 100 2.37 -23.98 -2.88
C VAL A 100 2.41 -22.72 -2.02
N ASP A 101 3.43 -22.54 -1.17
CA ASP A 101 3.53 -21.38 -0.28
C ASP A 101 3.75 -20.08 -1.06
N ARG A 102 4.40 -20.14 -2.24
CA ARG A 102 4.56 -18.99 -3.14
C ARG A 102 3.22 -18.35 -3.51
N ILE A 103 2.19 -19.18 -3.70
CA ILE A 103 0.85 -18.73 -4.10
C ILE A 103 0.20 -17.90 -2.99
N LYS A 104 0.43 -18.29 -1.73
CA LYS A 104 -0.07 -17.57 -0.57
C LYS A 104 0.57 -16.19 -0.46
N ASP A 105 1.87 -16.09 -0.69
CA ASP A 105 2.61 -14.84 -0.58
C ASP A 105 2.35 -13.92 -1.76
N VAL A 106 2.31 -14.45 -2.99
CA VAL A 106 1.88 -13.70 -4.17
C VAL A 106 0.49 -13.11 -3.95
N ARG A 107 -0.47 -13.91 -3.46
CA ARG A 107 -1.83 -13.41 -3.18
C ARG A 107 -1.83 -12.23 -2.20
N LYS A 108 -1.07 -12.31 -1.11
CA LYS A 108 -0.96 -11.20 -0.16
C LYS A 108 -0.39 -9.97 -0.84
N LYS A 109 0.60 -10.14 -1.71
CA LYS A 109 1.21 -9.04 -2.44
C LYS A 109 0.27 -8.44 -3.48
N LEU A 110 -0.56 -9.23 -4.15
CA LEU A 110 -1.60 -8.73 -5.06
C LEU A 110 -2.60 -7.82 -4.34
N ILE A 111 -3.06 -8.19 -3.15
CA ILE A 111 -3.93 -7.34 -2.31
C ILE A 111 -3.20 -6.07 -1.86
N SER A 112 -1.90 -6.17 -1.56
CA SER A 112 -1.11 -4.97 -1.25
C SER A 112 -0.97 -4.04 -2.47
N LEU A 113 -0.89 -4.61 -3.67
CA LEU A 113 -0.78 -3.86 -4.92
C LEU A 113 -2.11 -3.19 -5.28
N SER A 114 -3.26 -3.83 -5.03
CA SER A 114 -4.56 -3.18 -5.30
C SER A 114 -4.70 -1.86 -4.53
N HIS A 115 -4.32 -1.84 -3.24
CA HIS A 115 -4.27 -0.60 -2.47
C HIS A 115 -3.21 0.39 -2.96
N GLN A 116 -2.10 -0.08 -3.55
CA GLN A 116 -1.07 0.79 -4.10
C GLN A 116 -1.54 1.49 -5.39
N ALA A 117 -2.41 0.86 -6.19
CA ALA A 117 -3.02 1.51 -7.35
C ALA A 117 -3.83 2.76 -6.94
N GLU A 118 -4.54 2.70 -5.81
CA GLU A 118 -5.24 3.86 -5.26
C GLU A 118 -4.25 4.97 -4.82
N ARG A 119 -3.13 4.60 -4.19
CA ARG A 119 -2.09 5.58 -3.80
C ARG A 119 -1.45 6.26 -5.01
N ILE A 120 -1.22 5.52 -6.10
CA ILE A 120 -0.71 6.08 -7.36
C ILE A 120 -1.69 7.15 -7.89
N LYS A 121 -2.99 6.85 -7.89
CA LYS A 121 -4.03 7.81 -8.30
C LYS A 121 -4.01 9.05 -7.40
N GLU A 122 -4.01 8.88 -6.08
CA GLU A 122 -3.97 10.00 -5.13
C GLU A 122 -2.72 10.87 -5.36
N ALA A 123 -1.54 10.26 -5.43
CA ALA A 123 -0.28 10.98 -5.64
C ALA A 123 -0.26 11.75 -6.96
N ALA A 124 -0.81 11.18 -8.04
CA ALA A 124 -0.88 11.85 -9.33
C ALA A 124 -1.77 13.09 -9.31
N PHE A 125 -2.92 13.02 -8.65
CA PHE A 125 -3.85 14.15 -8.56
C PHE A 125 -3.33 15.25 -7.63
N GLU A 126 -2.71 14.87 -6.52
CA GLU A 126 -2.04 15.84 -5.65
C GLU A 126 -0.83 16.48 -6.38
N MET A 127 -0.09 15.73 -7.20
CA MET A 127 0.96 16.29 -8.06
C MET A 127 0.42 17.31 -9.06
N VAL A 128 -0.73 17.05 -9.69
CA VAL A 128 -1.39 18.01 -10.60
C VAL A 128 -1.86 19.27 -9.86
N GLU A 129 -2.36 19.13 -8.64
CA GLU A 129 -2.87 20.24 -7.84
C GLU A 129 -1.74 21.12 -7.27
N GLU A 130 -0.69 20.51 -6.70
CA GLU A 130 0.38 21.22 -6.00
C GLU A 130 1.56 21.60 -6.91
N THR A 131 1.84 20.81 -7.93
CA THR A 131 2.98 20.97 -8.85
C THR A 131 2.55 20.85 -10.33
N PRO A 132 1.66 21.72 -10.82
CA PRO A 132 1.14 21.64 -12.20
C PRO A 132 2.22 21.84 -13.28
N ASP A 133 3.36 22.43 -12.92
CA ASP A 133 4.51 22.63 -13.82
C ASP A 133 5.49 21.44 -13.85
N SER A 134 5.19 20.34 -13.13
CA SER A 134 6.07 19.16 -13.08
C SER A 134 6.31 18.58 -14.47
N VAL A 135 7.45 17.90 -14.64
CA VAL A 135 7.80 17.28 -15.92
C VAL A 135 6.74 16.26 -16.33
N TYR A 136 6.20 15.52 -15.37
CA TYR A 136 5.13 14.54 -15.58
C TYR A 136 3.84 15.19 -16.08
N VAL A 137 3.38 16.28 -15.46
CA VAL A 137 2.15 16.96 -15.90
C VAL A 137 2.31 17.57 -17.29
N ARG A 138 3.49 18.10 -17.60
CA ARG A 138 3.79 18.72 -18.90
C ARG A 138 3.93 17.70 -20.02
N ASN A 139 4.46 16.52 -19.72
CA ASN A 139 4.69 15.46 -20.68
C ASN A 139 3.49 14.49 -20.80
N ALA A 140 2.58 14.49 -19.82
CA ALA A 140 1.36 13.71 -19.86
C ALA A 140 0.52 14.02 -21.10
N THR A 141 -0.09 12.99 -21.67
CA THR A 141 -1.14 13.21 -22.67
C THR A 141 -2.29 13.98 -21.99
N PRO A 142 -2.97 14.91 -22.70
CA PRO A 142 -4.05 15.69 -22.10
C PRO A 142 -5.11 14.84 -21.42
N GLU A 143 -5.40 13.65 -21.97
CA GLU A 143 -6.41 12.74 -21.46
C GLU A 143 -5.95 11.94 -20.22
N TRP A 144 -4.64 11.82 -19.98
CA TRP A 144 -4.10 11.01 -18.87
C TRP A 144 -4.44 11.59 -17.51
N LEU A 145 -4.18 12.89 -17.31
CA LEU A 145 -4.35 13.59 -16.03
C LEU A 145 -5.48 14.64 -16.03
N SER A 146 -5.96 15.09 -17.20
CA SER A 146 -6.96 16.16 -17.24
C SER A 146 -8.39 15.64 -17.12
N SER A 147 -9.15 16.26 -16.23
CA SER A 147 -10.60 16.06 -16.14
C SER A 147 -11.40 16.85 -17.20
N GLN A 148 -10.72 17.67 -18.01
CA GLN A 148 -11.37 18.55 -19.00
C GLN A 148 -12.13 17.75 -20.08
N PHE A 149 -11.75 16.49 -20.30
CA PHE A 149 -12.33 15.62 -21.33
C PHE A 149 -13.19 14.48 -20.76
N GLY A 150 -13.45 14.45 -19.45
CA GLY A 150 -14.10 13.36 -18.73
C GLY A 150 -13.28 12.91 -17.53
N ASP A 151 -13.55 11.72 -17.00
CA ASP A 151 -12.71 11.15 -15.93
C ASP A 151 -11.30 10.89 -16.49
N PRO A 152 -10.22 11.33 -15.81
CA PRO A 152 -8.85 11.11 -16.28
C PRO A 152 -8.58 9.64 -16.59
N GLN A 153 -7.88 9.33 -17.68
CA GLN A 153 -7.58 7.94 -18.04
C GLN A 153 -6.81 7.22 -16.92
N LEU A 154 -5.92 7.93 -16.23
CA LEU A 154 -5.19 7.38 -15.08
C LEU A 154 -6.14 6.86 -13.99
N GLU A 155 -7.23 7.58 -13.69
CA GLU A 155 -8.18 7.13 -12.67
C GLU A 155 -8.89 5.84 -13.10
N GLN A 156 -9.30 5.75 -14.36
CA GLN A 156 -9.91 4.53 -14.89
C GLN A 156 -8.94 3.34 -14.86
N VAL A 157 -7.67 3.58 -15.22
CA VAL A 157 -6.61 2.57 -15.17
C VAL A 157 -6.38 2.10 -13.74
N CYS A 158 -6.23 3.02 -12.78
CA CYS A 158 -6.02 2.66 -11.37
C CYS A 158 -7.20 1.88 -10.77
N ILE A 159 -8.45 2.28 -11.06
CA ILE A 159 -9.65 1.54 -10.62
C ILE A 159 -9.68 0.14 -11.23
N SER A 160 -9.35 0.01 -12.52
CA SER A 160 -9.27 -1.28 -13.21
C SER A 160 -8.20 -2.19 -12.61
N MET A 161 -7.03 -1.64 -12.28
CA MET A 161 -5.93 -2.36 -11.66
C MET A 161 -6.28 -2.81 -10.24
N GLU A 162 -6.84 -1.93 -9.41
CA GLU A 162 -7.30 -2.25 -8.06
C GLU A 162 -8.24 -3.46 -8.07
N TYR A 163 -9.31 -3.38 -8.86
CA TYR A 163 -10.29 -4.45 -8.98
C TYR A 163 -9.68 -5.75 -9.52
N SER A 164 -8.83 -5.64 -10.54
CA SER A 164 -8.23 -6.82 -11.19
C SER A 164 -7.26 -7.54 -10.25
N LEU A 165 -6.45 -6.82 -9.50
CA LEU A 165 -5.50 -7.40 -8.55
C LEU A 165 -6.20 -8.13 -7.40
N ASP A 166 -7.26 -7.54 -6.84
CA ASP A 166 -8.09 -8.19 -5.82
C ASP A 166 -8.78 -9.44 -6.35
N ARG A 167 -9.31 -9.37 -7.57
CA ARG A 167 -9.95 -10.52 -8.23
C ARG A 167 -8.94 -11.63 -8.49
N LEU A 168 -7.78 -11.33 -9.07
CA LEU A 168 -6.72 -12.31 -9.34
C LEU A 168 -6.22 -12.97 -8.04
N ALA A 169 -6.12 -12.21 -6.96
CA ALA A 169 -5.79 -12.73 -5.63
C ALA A 169 -6.83 -13.77 -5.15
N PHE A 170 -8.12 -13.50 -5.36
CA PHE A 170 -9.20 -14.41 -5.01
C PHE A 170 -9.26 -15.65 -5.91
N GLU A 171 -9.07 -15.48 -7.22
CA GLU A 171 -9.07 -16.58 -8.18
C GLU A 171 -7.90 -17.52 -7.92
N LEU A 172 -6.69 -16.98 -7.71
CA LEU A 172 -5.49 -17.75 -7.42
C LEU A 172 -5.58 -18.53 -6.10
N ARG A 173 -6.35 -18.02 -5.12
CA ARG A 173 -6.70 -18.77 -3.90
C ARG A 173 -7.56 -19.98 -4.21
N SER A 174 -8.50 -19.83 -5.14
CA SER A 174 -9.54 -20.82 -5.42
C SER A 174 -9.02 -21.91 -6.35
N ASP A 175 -8.18 -21.53 -7.30
CA ASP A 175 -7.55 -22.41 -8.26
C ASP A 175 -6.07 -21.99 -8.48
N PRO A 176 -5.10 -22.61 -7.79
CA PRO A 176 -3.69 -22.30 -7.99
C PRO A 176 -3.16 -22.62 -9.40
N SER A 177 -3.88 -23.40 -10.22
CA SER A 177 -3.41 -23.79 -11.55
C SER A 177 -3.46 -22.66 -12.59
N ILE A 178 -4.08 -21.52 -12.24
CA ILE A 178 -4.11 -20.32 -13.07
C ILE A 178 -2.88 -19.43 -12.88
N ASP A 179 -1.86 -19.85 -12.11
CA ASP A 179 -0.68 -19.05 -11.79
C ASP A 179 -0.01 -18.42 -13.02
N LEU A 180 0.13 -19.16 -14.12
CA LEU A 180 0.68 -18.65 -15.38
C LEU A 180 -0.23 -17.61 -16.06
N MET A 181 -1.55 -17.75 -15.95
CA MET A 181 -2.50 -16.75 -16.46
C MET A 181 -2.40 -15.46 -15.66
N VAL A 182 -2.32 -15.58 -14.33
CA VAL A 182 -2.14 -14.43 -13.43
C VAL A 182 -0.81 -13.74 -13.76
N ALA A 183 0.29 -14.49 -13.94
CA ALA A 183 1.57 -13.91 -14.31
C ALA A 183 1.50 -13.07 -15.58
N ALA A 184 0.82 -13.57 -16.63
CA ALA A 184 0.62 -12.82 -17.87
C ALA A 184 -0.21 -11.54 -17.66
N HIS A 185 -1.23 -11.57 -16.80
CA HIS A 185 -1.99 -10.37 -16.45
C HIS A 185 -1.15 -9.32 -15.71
N LEU A 186 -0.28 -9.73 -14.79
CA LEU A 186 0.59 -8.80 -14.06
C LEU A 186 1.59 -8.11 -15.00
N GLU A 187 2.12 -8.84 -15.98
CA GLU A 187 3.00 -8.27 -17.01
C GLU A 187 2.28 -7.25 -17.88
N GLN A 188 1.04 -7.55 -18.30
CA GLN A 188 0.24 -6.58 -19.03
C GLN A 188 -0.03 -5.31 -18.21
N MET A 189 -0.32 -5.45 -16.91
CA MET A 189 -0.54 -4.28 -16.04
C MET A 189 0.73 -3.42 -15.87
N THR A 190 1.93 -4.01 -15.95
CA THR A 190 3.19 -3.24 -15.92
C THR A 190 3.29 -2.29 -17.11
N ASP A 191 2.79 -2.73 -18.28
CA ASP A 191 2.77 -1.94 -19.51
C ASP A 191 1.66 -0.85 -19.47
N ASP A 192 0.54 -1.13 -18.80
CA ASP A 192 -0.60 -0.21 -18.69
C ASP A 192 -0.30 1.02 -17.80
N ILE A 193 0.66 0.93 -16.88
CA ILE A 193 1.12 2.10 -16.12
C ILE A 193 2.10 2.90 -16.96
N GLU A 194 1.67 4.07 -17.42
CA GLU A 194 2.50 4.96 -18.19
C GLU A 194 3.51 5.69 -17.28
N MET A 195 4.78 5.31 -17.36
CA MET A 195 5.91 5.98 -16.69
C MET A 195 6.82 6.72 -17.67
N ASP A 196 6.57 6.55 -18.97
CA ASP A 196 7.47 6.95 -20.06
C ASP A 196 7.38 8.44 -20.40
N PHE A 197 6.85 9.25 -19.47
CA PHE A 197 6.90 10.72 -19.53
C PHE A 197 8.31 11.29 -19.26
N LEU A 198 9.36 10.50 -19.47
CA LEU A 198 10.78 10.82 -19.35
C LEU A 198 11.37 11.26 -20.70
#